data_AF-A0A3M7DWS4-F1
#
_entry.id   AF-A0A3M7DWS4-F1
#
_cell.length_a   1.000
_cell.length_b   1.000
_cell.length_c   1.000
_cell.angle_alpha   90.00
_cell.angle_beta   90.00
_cell.angle_gamma   90.00
#
_symmetry.space_group_name_H-M   'P 1'
#
loop_
_entity.id
_entity.type
_entity.pdbx_description
1 polymer ?
#
loop_
_entity_poly.entity_id
_entity_poly.type
_entity_poly.pdbx_seq_one_letter_code
_entity_poly.pdbx_strand_id
1 'polypeptide(L)'
;MKFSILALLVALLAATEVTAVSDHVVCYTKNSMAIDAIHAFCSKKTIVVPSPYAHKGGVARKSGRNKHGVDWTMAVSAHIDGNCKPAQWVPQKYCMSQFKAMCRQAPKGAYGASERRFGRNKCQKWSIAVKFKPKVKDFPLLTN
;
A
#
# COMPACT_ATOMS: atom_id res chain seq x y z
N MET A 1 -19.09 -15.14 -52.65
CA MET A 1 -18.60 -15.85 -51.44
C MET A 1 -19.30 -15.24 -50.23
N LYS A 2 -20.22 -15.97 -49.59
CA LYS A 2 -20.98 -15.48 -48.42
C LYS A 2 -20.13 -15.71 -47.18
N PHE A 3 -19.42 -14.69 -46.72
CA PHE A 3 -18.76 -14.74 -45.42
C PHE A 3 -19.85 -14.85 -44.35
N SER A 4 -19.89 -15.99 -43.66
CA SER A 4 -20.87 -16.27 -42.63
C SER A 4 -20.69 -15.25 -41.50
N ILE A 5 -21.75 -14.50 -41.17
CA ILE A 5 -21.76 -13.46 -40.13
C ILE A 5 -21.28 -14.03 -38.78
N LEU A 6 -21.49 -15.33 -38.55
CA LEU A 6 -20.97 -16.10 -37.40
C LEU A 6 -19.44 -16.11 -37.32
N ALA A 7 -18.72 -16.20 -38.44
CA ALA A 7 -17.25 -16.17 -38.43
C ALA A 7 -16.70 -14.78 -38.09
N LEU A 8 -17.45 -13.72 -38.40
CA LEU A 8 -17.08 -12.34 -38.04
C LEU A 8 -17.28 -12.07 -36.54
N LEU A 9 -18.33 -12.64 -35.93
CA LEU A 9 -18.64 -12.50 -34.51
C LEU A 9 -17.63 -13.23 -33.61
N VAL A 10 -17.16 -14.43 -33.99
CA VAL A 10 -16.14 -15.16 -33.21
C VAL A 10 -14.78 -14.44 -33.23
N ALA A 11 -14.44 -13.74 -34.32
CA ALA A 11 -13.20 -12.97 -34.41
C ALA A 11 -13.21 -11.70 -33.54
N LEU A 12 -14.37 -11.08 -33.28
CA LEU A 12 -14.48 -9.90 -32.43
C LEU A 12 -14.37 -10.21 -30.92
N LEU A 13 -14.68 -11.43 -30.47
CA LEU A 13 -14.54 -11.81 -29.06
C LEU A 13 -13.08 -12.10 -28.64
N ALA A 14 -12.16 -12.28 -29.60
CA ALA A 14 -10.77 -12.63 -29.31
C ALA A 14 -9.84 -11.42 -29.04
N ALA A 15 -10.34 -10.18 -29.09
CA ALA A 15 -9.49 -8.99 -29.18
C ALA A 15 -9.39 -8.12 -27.90
N THR A 16 -9.90 -8.54 -26.74
CA THR A 16 -9.89 -7.68 -25.53
C THR A 16 -9.41 -8.39 -24.27
N GLU A 17 -8.27 -9.07 -24.34
CA GLU A 17 -7.54 -9.46 -23.13
C GLU A 17 -6.76 -8.25 -22.59
N VAL A 18 -7.46 -7.31 -21.96
CA VAL A 18 -6.79 -6.30 -21.13
C VAL A 18 -6.18 -7.03 -19.95
N THR A 19 -4.88 -7.30 -19.99
CA THR A 19 -4.15 -7.83 -18.84
C THR A 19 -4.11 -6.75 -17.77
N ALA A 20 -5.10 -6.76 -16.86
CA ALA A 20 -5.14 -5.84 -15.75
C ALA A 20 -3.90 -6.06 -14.87
N VAL A 21 -2.98 -5.09 -14.84
CA VAL A 21 -1.81 -5.14 -13.97
C VAL A 21 -2.30 -5.17 -12.52
N SER A 22 -1.88 -6.19 -11.76
CA SER A 22 -2.37 -6.36 -10.39
C SER A 22 -1.99 -5.21 -9.47
N ASP A 23 -2.82 -4.93 -8.46
CA ASP A 23 -2.54 -3.93 -7.42
C ASP A 23 -1.18 -4.15 -6.75
N HIS A 24 -0.77 -5.41 -6.61
CA HIS A 24 0.54 -5.77 -6.10
C HIS A 24 1.67 -5.19 -6.95
N VAL A 25 1.64 -5.44 -8.26
CA VAL A 25 2.70 -4.98 -9.18
C VAL A 25 2.77 -3.46 -9.19
N VAL A 26 1.63 -2.78 -9.31
CA VAL A 26 1.63 -1.30 -9.34
C VAL A 26 2.12 -0.71 -8.02
N CYS A 27 1.70 -1.27 -6.87
CA CYS A 27 2.18 -0.82 -5.57
C CYS A 27 3.68 -1.10 -5.39
N TYR A 28 4.16 -2.28 -5.77
CA TYR A 28 5.57 -2.66 -5.68
C TYR A 28 6.46 -1.69 -6.48
N THR A 29 6.08 -1.39 -7.73
CA THR A 29 6.79 -0.43 -8.59
C THR A 29 6.78 0.98 -8.00
N LYS A 30 5.69 1.37 -7.30
CA LYS A 30 5.59 2.68 -6.64
C LYS A 30 6.48 2.77 -5.41
N ASN A 31 6.47 1.74 -4.57
CA ASN A 31 7.30 1.62 -3.37
C ASN A 31 7.27 0.19 -2.81
N SER A 32 8.32 -0.60 -3.05
CA SER A 32 8.40 -1.98 -2.55
C SER A 32 8.36 -2.06 -1.02
N MET A 33 8.84 -1.04 -0.31
CA MET A 33 8.75 -0.97 1.16
C MET A 33 7.30 -0.91 1.67
N ALA A 34 6.37 -0.40 0.86
CA ALA A 34 4.95 -0.45 1.19
C ALA A 34 4.46 -1.90 1.17
N ILE A 35 4.81 -2.69 0.14
CA ILE A 35 4.47 -4.11 0.09
C ILE A 35 5.04 -4.85 1.31
N ASP A 36 6.30 -4.61 1.66
CA ASP A 36 6.94 -5.24 2.82
C ASP A 36 6.23 -4.90 4.14
N ALA A 37 5.88 -3.63 4.35
CA ALA A 37 5.16 -3.20 5.55
C ALA A 37 3.75 -3.81 5.61
N ILE A 38 3.05 -3.88 4.48
CA ILE A 38 1.72 -4.49 4.39
C ILE A 38 1.83 -6.01 4.63
N HIS A 39 2.83 -6.70 4.06
CA HIS A 39 3.05 -8.12 4.31
C HIS A 39 3.38 -8.39 5.78
N ALA A 40 4.22 -7.57 6.40
CA ALA A 40 4.53 -7.65 7.82
C ALA A 40 3.27 -7.51 8.68
N PHE A 41 2.40 -6.55 8.37
CA PHE A 41 1.14 -6.33 9.09
C PHE A 41 0.12 -7.45 8.85
N CYS A 42 -0.13 -7.80 7.59
CA CYS A 42 -1.13 -8.79 7.24
C CYS A 42 -0.64 -10.22 7.50
N SER A 43 0.61 -10.48 7.88
CA SER A 43 1.05 -11.85 8.21
C SER A 43 0.23 -12.49 9.35
N LYS A 44 -0.35 -11.68 10.24
CA LYS A 44 -1.26 -12.14 11.29
C LYS A 44 -2.67 -12.36 10.75
N LYS A 45 -3.18 -13.58 10.90
CA LYS A 45 -4.53 -13.98 10.45
C LYS A 45 -5.67 -13.47 11.33
N THR A 46 -5.37 -13.13 12.58
CA THR A 46 -6.36 -12.71 13.60
C THR A 46 -6.16 -11.23 13.96
N ILE A 47 -6.53 -10.35 13.04
CA ILE A 47 -6.51 -8.90 13.25
C ILE A 47 -7.91 -8.45 13.65
N VAL A 48 -8.02 -7.77 14.79
CA VAL A 48 -9.27 -7.19 15.28
C VAL A 48 -9.06 -5.70 15.52
N VAL A 49 -10.03 -4.87 15.14
CA VAL A 49 -9.98 -3.41 15.28
C VAL A 49 -11.10 -2.96 16.21
N PRO A 50 -10.82 -2.16 17.26
CA PRO A 50 -9.49 -1.75 17.71
C PRO A 50 -8.69 -2.89 18.34
N SER A 51 -7.36 -2.83 18.25
CA SER A 51 -6.44 -3.62 19.09
C SER A 51 -5.03 -2.98 19.09
N PRO A 52 -4.18 -3.28 20.10
CA PRO A 52 -2.79 -2.82 20.11
C PRO A 52 -2.00 -3.30 18.88
N TYR A 53 -2.29 -4.49 18.38
CA TYR A 53 -1.66 -5.02 17.16
C TYR A 53 -2.05 -4.20 15.93
N ALA A 54 -3.34 -3.91 15.76
CA ALA A 54 -3.85 -3.14 14.63
C ALA A 54 -3.25 -1.71 14.61
N HIS A 55 -3.16 -1.07 15.78
CA HIS A 55 -2.54 0.25 15.95
C HIS A 55 -1.04 0.25 15.67
N LYS A 56 -0.28 -0.71 16.22
CA LYS A 56 1.17 -0.81 16.03
C LYS A 56 1.54 -1.02 14.56
N GLY A 57 0.77 -1.85 13.85
CA GLY A 57 0.98 -2.11 12.44
C GLY A 57 2.22 -2.94 12.11
N GLY A 58 2.44 -3.12 10.82
CA GLY A 58 3.67 -3.65 10.23
C GLY A 58 4.57 -2.52 9.74
N VAL A 59 5.89 -2.70 9.83
CA VAL A 59 6.87 -1.68 9.46
C VAL A 59 7.99 -2.28 8.64
N ALA A 60 8.37 -1.59 7.56
CA ALA A 60 9.57 -1.89 6.78
C ALA A 60 10.52 -0.67 6.82
N ARG A 61 11.82 -0.92 6.99
CA ARG A 61 12.85 0.13 7.10
C ARG A 61 13.99 -0.12 6.13
N LYS A 62 14.50 0.94 5.52
CA LYS A 62 15.67 0.91 4.66
C LYS A 62 16.53 2.13 4.92
N SER A 63 17.84 1.95 4.92
CA SER A 63 18.81 3.03 4.97
C SER A 63 19.80 2.88 3.83
N GLY A 64 20.45 3.98 3.48
CA GLY A 64 21.51 3.98 2.48
C GLY A 64 22.23 5.31 2.43
N ARG A 65 23.11 5.47 1.45
CA ARG A 65 23.84 6.70 1.17
C ARG A 65 23.51 7.13 -0.26
N ASN A 66 23.18 8.40 -0.47
CA ASN A 66 22.92 8.89 -1.82
C ASN A 66 24.22 9.23 -2.56
N LYS A 67 24.14 9.57 -3.85
CA LYS A 67 25.28 9.94 -4.70
C LYS A 67 26.08 11.16 -4.21
N HIS A 68 25.50 11.96 -3.31
CA HIS A 68 26.13 13.14 -2.70
C HIS A 68 26.76 12.81 -1.33
N GLY A 69 26.82 11.54 -0.95
CA GLY A 69 27.38 11.12 0.34
C GLY A 69 26.48 11.43 1.54
N VAL A 70 25.20 11.76 1.33
CA VAL A 70 24.24 11.99 2.42
C VAL A 70 23.58 10.67 2.77
N ASP A 71 23.69 10.27 4.03
CA ASP A 71 23.01 9.09 4.54
C ASP A 71 21.50 9.38 4.61
N TRP A 72 20.67 8.37 4.40
CA TRP A 72 19.22 8.49 4.44
C TRP A 72 18.59 7.30 5.13
N THR A 73 17.39 7.49 5.64
CA THR A 73 16.57 6.41 6.19
C THR A 73 15.12 6.61 5.78
N MET A 74 14.49 5.52 5.35
CA MET A 74 13.09 5.44 5.05
C MET A 74 12.43 4.42 5.97
N ALA A 75 11.25 4.76 6.49
CA ALA A 75 10.37 3.84 7.20
C ALA A 75 8.98 3.92 6.59
N VAL A 76 8.41 2.77 6.26
CA VAL A 76 7.04 2.64 5.79
C VAL A 76 6.25 1.79 6.78
N SER A 77 5.04 2.21 7.13
CA SER A 77 4.18 1.46 8.05
C SER A 77 2.77 1.30 7.50
N ALA A 78 2.20 0.10 7.66
CA ALA A 78 0.79 -0.20 7.41
C ALA A 78 0.11 -0.52 8.75
N HIS A 79 -0.95 0.20 9.09
CA HIS A 79 -1.69 0.02 10.35
C HIS A 79 -3.18 0.32 10.16
N ILE A 80 -3.99 -0.12 11.12
CA ILE A 80 -5.42 0.14 11.16
C ILE A 80 -5.80 0.65 12.55
N ASP A 81 -6.26 1.89 12.59
CA ASP A 81 -6.89 2.49 13.76
C ASP A 81 -8.41 2.37 13.69
N GLY A 82 -9.10 2.75 14.76
CA GLY A 82 -10.55 2.85 14.75
C GLY A 82 -11.18 2.75 16.12
N ASN A 83 -12.45 3.14 16.20
CA ASN A 83 -13.27 2.98 17.40
C ASN A 83 -14.49 2.12 17.08
N CYS A 84 -14.24 0.94 16.50
CA CYS A 84 -15.30 0.01 16.11
C CYS A 84 -16.01 -0.58 17.32
N LYS A 85 -17.34 -0.48 17.34
CA LYS A 85 -18.21 -1.06 18.38
C LYS A 85 -19.30 -1.90 17.71
N PRO A 86 -19.35 -3.23 17.93
CA PRO A 86 -18.32 -4.03 18.59
C PRO A 86 -17.00 -4.04 17.78
N ALA A 87 -15.94 -4.55 18.38
CA ALA A 87 -14.66 -4.74 17.69
C ALA A 87 -14.85 -5.64 16.45
N GLN A 88 -14.14 -5.32 15.36
CA GLN A 88 -14.35 -5.95 14.06
C GLN A 88 -13.10 -6.72 13.63
N TRP A 89 -13.30 -7.99 13.28
CA TRP A 89 -12.27 -8.79 12.64
C TRP A 89 -11.99 -8.27 11.22
N VAL A 90 -10.72 -8.30 10.83
CA VAL A 90 -10.25 -7.98 9.49
C VAL A 90 -9.84 -9.28 8.81
N PRO A 91 -10.61 -9.76 7.81
CA PRO A 91 -10.26 -10.97 7.11
C PRO A 91 -8.95 -10.82 6.32
N GLN A 92 -8.13 -11.86 6.33
CA GLN A 92 -6.80 -11.88 5.69
C GLN A 92 -6.83 -11.44 4.23
N LYS A 93 -7.82 -11.92 3.46
CA LYS A 93 -8.02 -11.57 2.05
C LYS A 93 -8.16 -10.05 1.87
N TYR A 94 -8.95 -9.40 2.72
CA TYR A 94 -9.18 -7.96 2.68
C TYR A 94 -8.03 -7.16 3.25
N CYS A 95 -7.28 -7.69 4.24
CA CYS A 95 -6.05 -7.04 4.71
C CYS A 95 -5.12 -6.78 3.52
N MET A 96 -4.84 -7.83 2.74
CA MET A 96 -3.93 -7.71 1.62
C MET A 96 -4.47 -6.88 0.46
N SER A 97 -5.69 -7.17 0.00
CA SER A 97 -6.23 -6.52 -1.18
C SER A 97 -6.50 -5.03 -0.95
N GLN A 98 -7.06 -4.64 0.21
CA GLN A 98 -7.39 -3.24 0.46
C GLN A 98 -6.15 -2.37 0.58
N PHE A 99 -5.12 -2.81 1.32
CA PHE A 99 -3.88 -2.04 1.41
C PHE A 99 -3.14 -1.92 0.06
N LYS A 100 -3.09 -3.01 -0.73
CA LYS A 100 -2.49 -2.97 -2.07
C LYS A 100 -3.25 -2.01 -3.00
N ALA A 101 -4.59 -2.05 -2.97
CA ALA A 101 -5.43 -1.11 -3.71
C ALA A 101 -5.20 0.34 -3.27
N MET A 102 -5.13 0.60 -1.96
CA MET A 102 -4.83 1.94 -1.41
C MET A 102 -3.48 2.46 -1.91
N CYS A 103 -2.45 1.62 -1.84
CA CYS A 103 -1.10 1.96 -2.32
C CYS A 103 -1.07 2.25 -3.82
N ARG A 104 -1.74 1.42 -4.64
CA ARG A 104 -1.88 1.67 -6.09
C ARG A 104 -2.51 3.03 -6.35
N GLN A 105 -3.62 3.31 -5.68
CA GLN A 105 -4.43 4.51 -5.86
C GLN A 105 -3.83 5.77 -5.23
N ALA A 106 -2.76 5.64 -4.44
CA ALA A 106 -2.08 6.78 -3.83
C ALA A 106 -1.61 7.76 -4.92
N PRO A 107 -1.78 9.09 -4.71
CA PRO A 107 -1.37 10.11 -5.66
C PRO A 107 0.08 9.96 -6.13
N LYS A 108 0.39 10.49 -7.31
CA LYS A 108 1.77 10.58 -7.80
C LYS A 108 2.61 11.38 -6.80
N GLY A 109 3.81 10.90 -6.48
CA GLY A 109 4.69 11.52 -5.48
C GLY A 109 4.38 11.16 -4.02
N ALA A 110 3.28 10.47 -3.72
CA ALA A 110 2.99 10.01 -2.35
C ALA A 110 3.73 8.72 -1.95
N TYR A 111 4.43 8.06 -2.89
CA TYR A 111 5.18 6.81 -2.64
C TYR A 111 4.35 5.70 -1.96
N GLY A 112 3.06 5.62 -2.29
CA GLY A 112 2.12 4.65 -1.71
C GLY A 112 1.44 5.11 -0.42
N ALA A 113 1.86 6.26 0.15
CA ALA A 113 1.22 6.83 1.31
C ALA A 113 -0.24 7.16 1.02
N SER A 114 -1.13 6.67 1.88
CA SER A 114 -2.57 6.76 1.67
C SER A 114 -3.33 6.45 2.95
N GLU A 115 -4.55 6.96 3.04
CA GLU A 115 -5.46 6.72 4.15
C GLU A 115 -6.86 6.45 3.59
N ARG A 116 -7.56 5.44 4.11
CA ARG A 116 -8.95 5.15 3.77
C ARG A 116 -9.72 4.57 4.94
N ARG A 117 -11.04 4.69 4.89
CA ARG A 117 -11.93 4.10 5.90
C ARG A 117 -12.68 2.89 5.36
N PHE A 118 -12.68 1.82 6.15
CA PHE A 118 -13.37 0.56 5.88
C PHE A 118 -14.08 0.06 7.15
N GLY A 119 -14.60 -1.16 7.10
CA GLY A 119 -15.37 -1.77 8.18
C GLY A 119 -16.80 -1.24 8.26
N ARG A 120 -17.59 -1.85 9.15
CA ARG A 120 -18.99 -1.43 9.37
C ARG A 120 -18.99 0.01 9.87
N ASN A 121 -19.84 0.85 9.28
CA ASN A 121 -19.95 2.28 9.60
C ASN A 121 -18.63 3.06 9.42
N LYS A 122 -17.72 2.59 8.56
CA LYS A 122 -16.43 3.25 8.28
C LYS A 122 -15.59 3.49 9.56
N CYS A 123 -15.72 2.59 10.53
CA CYS A 123 -15.08 2.73 11.84
C CYS A 123 -13.58 2.41 11.82
N GLN A 124 -13.09 1.67 10.81
CA GLN A 124 -11.68 1.31 10.67
C GLN A 124 -10.98 2.33 9.78
N LYS A 125 -9.92 2.94 10.29
CA LYS A 125 -9.06 3.90 9.61
C LYS A 125 -7.76 3.20 9.21
N TRP A 126 -7.62 2.90 7.92
CA TRP A 126 -6.49 2.18 7.36
C TRP A 126 -5.48 3.17 6.81
N SER A 127 -4.21 2.99 7.13
CA SER A 127 -3.15 3.96 6.84
C SER A 127 -1.89 3.29 6.33
N ILE A 128 -1.34 3.82 5.25
CA ILE A 128 0.04 3.61 4.79
C ILE A 128 0.78 4.93 5.00
N ALA A 129 1.76 4.94 5.89
CA ALA A 129 2.58 6.12 6.15
C ALA A 129 4.01 5.88 5.66
N VAL A 130 4.58 6.86 4.97
CA VAL A 130 5.96 6.85 4.47
C VAL A 130 6.71 8.00 5.14
N LYS A 131 7.81 7.68 5.82
CA LYS A 131 8.69 8.66 6.48
C LYS A 131 10.07 8.56 5.84
N PHE A 132 10.53 9.65 5.24
CA PHE A 132 11.88 9.79 4.72
C PHE A 132 12.66 10.81 5.56
N LYS A 133 13.86 10.45 6.01
CA LYS A 133 14.75 11.32 6.77
C LYS A 133 16.15 11.31 6.14
N PRO A 134 16.63 12.43 5.57
CA PRO A 134 18.05 12.58 5.32
C PRO A 134 18.77 12.68 6.68
N LYS A 135 19.81 11.88 6.87
CA LYS A 135 20.76 12.02 7.97
C LYS A 135 21.81 13.02 7.50
N VAL A 136 21.48 14.30 7.60
CA VAL A 136 22.48 15.36 7.41
C VAL A 136 23.35 15.35 8.67
N LYS A 137 24.66 15.12 8.52
CA LYS A 137 25.62 15.43 9.60
C LYS A 137 25.46 16.92 9.89
N ASP A 138 25.35 17.26 11.17
CA ASP A 138 25.08 18.60 11.68
C ASP A 138 25.65 19.70 10.76
N PHE A 139 24.77 20.51 10.19
CA PHE A 139 25.19 21.84 9.77
C PHE A 139 25.67 22.54 11.05
N PRO A 140 26.91 23.04 11.14
CA PRO A 140 27.25 23.93 12.23
C PRO A 140 26.23 25.06 12.18
N LEU A 141 25.52 25.26 13.29
CA LEU A 141 24.69 26.43 13.50
C LEU A 141 25.59 27.64 13.24
N LEU A 142 25.43 28.29 12.10
CA LEU A 142 25.94 29.64 11.90
C LEU A 142 25.06 30.52 12.77
N THR A 143 25.45 30.64 14.04
CA THR A 143 25.01 31.73 14.90
C THR A 143 25.61 33.02 14.33
N ASN A 144 24.75 33.91 13.86
CA ASN A 144 25.00 35.35 13.92
C ASN A 144 24.13 35.92 15.04
#